data_AF-A0A090PYT2-F1
#
_entry.id   AF-A0A090PYT2-F1
#
_cell.length_a   1.000
_cell.length_b   1.000
_cell.length_c   1.000
_cell.angle_alpha   90.00
_cell.angle_beta   90.00
_cell.angle_gamma   90.00
#
_symmetry.space_group_name_H-M   'P 1'
#
loop_
_entity.id
_entity.type
_entity.pdbx_description
1 polymer ?
#
loop_
_entity_poly.entity_id
_entity_poly.type
_entity_poly.pdbx_seq_one_letter_code
_entity_poly.pdbx_strand_id
1 'polypeptide(L)'
;MGDNVMLYLDDIQHCNPEFLQKFISLADGTRKIEGVFNGKPKTYDLSSKKFCVIMAGNPYTESGDKFQIPDMLANRADIYNLGDIIGDTAHLFELSLIENALTSNPVLQQLSNKHFDDVYALLDRVENGAADNELKGNHSSQELADYEAVLEKVVRIRDTVLKVNETYISSAAMDDAYRTEPSFKLQGSYRDMNKLVAKIVPIMDDKELTTLLLSHYESESQTLTTAAEANLLKYKELTSTLSSEEQDRWNSIKETFLKNNKLKGLGNDQSMAQILSQMMEFTDNLEGIKEVLRNGLIKNNQ
;
A
#
# COMPACT_ATOMS: atom_id res chain seq x y z
N MET A 1 -8.28 -20.01 -36.98
CA MET A 1 -7.62 -18.99 -36.12
C MET A 1 -8.42 -18.93 -34.84
N GLY A 2 -7.82 -19.32 -33.71
CA GLY A 2 -8.56 -19.49 -32.45
C GLY A 2 -8.88 -18.15 -31.82
N ASP A 3 -10.17 -17.87 -31.64
CA ASP A 3 -10.69 -16.74 -30.85
C ASP A 3 -10.41 -17.00 -29.35
N ASN A 4 -9.15 -16.85 -28.95
CA ASN A 4 -8.81 -16.79 -27.54
C ASN A 4 -9.27 -15.42 -27.03
N VAL A 5 -10.01 -15.39 -25.93
CA VAL A 5 -10.53 -14.16 -25.34
C VAL A 5 -10.05 -14.08 -23.89
N MET A 6 -9.43 -12.96 -23.55
CA MET A 6 -9.07 -12.61 -22.18
C MET A 6 -9.95 -11.45 -21.74
N LEU A 7 -10.72 -11.66 -20.67
CA LEU A 7 -11.49 -10.62 -20.00
C LEU A 7 -10.73 -10.22 -18.74
N TYR A 8 -10.29 -8.96 -18.70
CA TYR A 8 -9.66 -8.37 -17.54
C TYR A 8 -10.66 -7.48 -16.80
N LEU A 9 -10.96 -7.84 -15.56
CA LEU A 9 -11.77 -7.05 -14.64
C LEU A 9 -10.82 -6.43 -13.62
N ASP A 10 -10.59 -5.13 -13.76
CA ASP A 10 -9.78 -4.38 -12.81
C ASP A 10 -10.64 -3.82 -11.68
N ASP A 11 -10.00 -3.45 -10.58
CA ASP A 11 -10.62 -2.75 -9.46
C ASP A 11 -11.87 -3.45 -8.89
N ILE A 12 -11.82 -4.79 -8.76
CA ILE A 12 -12.96 -5.58 -8.30
C ILE A 12 -13.44 -5.23 -6.89
N GLN A 13 -12.62 -4.55 -6.08
CA GLN A 13 -12.99 -4.03 -4.76
C GLN A 13 -14.12 -2.99 -4.81
N HIS A 14 -14.36 -2.37 -5.98
CA HIS A 14 -15.44 -1.41 -6.20
C HIS A 14 -16.68 -2.07 -6.84
N CYS A 15 -16.61 -3.36 -7.16
CA CYS A 15 -17.71 -4.11 -7.72
C CYS A 15 -18.64 -4.66 -6.64
N ASN A 16 -19.93 -4.78 -6.98
CA ASN A 16 -20.86 -5.52 -6.14
C ASN A 16 -20.52 -7.03 -6.17
N PRO A 17 -20.50 -7.74 -5.03
CA PRO A 17 -20.28 -9.19 -5.00
C PRO A 17 -21.19 -9.99 -5.96
N GLU A 18 -22.44 -9.59 -6.15
CA GLU A 18 -23.37 -10.23 -7.10
C GLU A 18 -22.90 -10.11 -8.56
N PHE A 19 -22.22 -9.02 -8.92
CA PHE A 19 -21.63 -8.86 -10.24
C PHE A 19 -20.51 -9.90 -10.45
N LEU A 20 -19.62 -10.05 -9.46
CA LEU A 20 -18.51 -11.00 -9.53
C LEU A 20 -19.02 -12.45 -9.61
N GLN A 21 -20.12 -12.77 -8.91
CA GLN A 21 -20.73 -14.11 -8.95
C GLN A 21 -21.21 -14.51 -10.34
N LYS A 22 -21.57 -13.56 -11.23
CA LYS A 22 -21.99 -13.90 -12.60
C LYS A 22 -20.90 -14.62 -13.40
N PHE A 23 -19.63 -14.36 -13.07
CA PHE A 23 -18.48 -14.97 -13.75
C PHE A 23 -18.18 -16.40 -13.29
N ILE A 24 -18.79 -16.89 -12.21
CA ILE A 24 -18.65 -18.30 -11.75
C ILE A 24 -19.05 -19.25 -12.88
N SER A 25 -20.10 -18.91 -13.62
CA SER A 25 -20.60 -19.68 -14.76
C SER A 25 -19.59 -19.84 -15.92
N LEU A 26 -18.58 -18.98 -15.99
CA LEU A 26 -17.48 -19.06 -16.96
C LEU A 26 -16.32 -19.93 -16.47
N ALA A 27 -16.16 -20.07 -15.15
CA ALA A 27 -15.21 -21.01 -14.55
C ALA A 27 -15.75 -22.45 -14.57
N ASP A 28 -17.07 -22.62 -14.56
CA ASP A 28 -17.71 -23.93 -14.65
C ASP A 28 -17.75 -24.48 -16.10
N GLY A 29 -17.98 -25.80 -16.23
CA GLY A 29 -17.94 -26.50 -17.52
C GLY A 29 -19.00 -26.06 -18.55
N THR A 30 -20.04 -25.33 -18.13
CA THR A 30 -21.09 -24.84 -19.05
C THR A 30 -20.64 -23.64 -19.88
N ARG A 31 -19.72 -22.81 -19.36
CA ARG A 31 -19.16 -21.60 -20.01
C ARG A 31 -20.24 -20.70 -20.64
N LYS A 32 -21.35 -20.51 -19.92
CA LYS A 32 -22.49 -19.68 -20.34
C LYS A 32 -22.72 -18.56 -19.35
N ILE A 33 -22.79 -17.32 -19.84
CA ILE A 33 -23.03 -16.15 -18.98
C ILE A 33 -24.29 -15.40 -19.40
N GLU A 34 -25.05 -14.91 -18.42
CA GLU A 34 -26.21 -14.07 -18.66
C GLU A 34 -25.83 -12.60 -18.78
N GLY A 35 -26.46 -11.91 -19.72
CA GLY A 35 -26.33 -10.47 -19.88
C GLY A 35 -27.57 -9.84 -20.49
N VAL A 36 -27.51 -8.53 -20.74
CA VAL A 36 -28.58 -7.77 -21.38
C VAL A 36 -28.03 -7.13 -22.65
N PHE A 37 -28.75 -7.29 -23.76
CA PHE A 37 -28.42 -6.65 -25.03
C PHE A 37 -29.65 -5.93 -25.57
N ASN A 38 -29.54 -4.62 -25.80
CA ASN A 38 -30.66 -3.76 -26.23
C ASN A 38 -31.92 -3.95 -25.36
N GLY A 39 -31.74 -3.95 -24.03
CA GLY A 39 -32.82 -4.10 -23.05
C GLY A 39 -33.43 -5.49 -22.96
N LYS A 40 -32.92 -6.50 -23.67
CA LYS A 40 -33.41 -7.88 -23.62
C LYS A 40 -32.40 -8.80 -22.93
N PRO A 41 -32.85 -9.67 -22.01
CA PRO A 41 -32.01 -10.73 -21.45
C PRO A 41 -31.48 -11.64 -22.57
N LYS A 42 -30.20 -12.00 -22.48
CA LYS A 42 -29.52 -12.87 -23.43
C LYS A 42 -28.51 -13.74 -22.69
N THR A 43 -28.47 -15.01 -23.03
CA THR A 43 -27.41 -15.93 -22.58
C THR A 43 -26.35 -16.03 -23.67
N TYR A 44 -25.10 -15.83 -23.29
CA TYR A 44 -23.95 -15.96 -24.17
C TYR A 44 -23.27 -17.29 -23.93
N ASP A 45 -23.15 -18.11 -24.97
CA ASP A 45 -22.44 -19.39 -24.95
C ASP A 45 -20.99 -19.18 -25.42
N LEU A 46 -20.04 -19.39 -24.51
CA LEU A 46 -18.60 -19.23 -24.74
C LEU A 46 -17.87 -20.56 -24.72
N SER A 47 -18.59 -21.69 -24.75
CA SER A 47 -18.01 -23.05 -24.69
C SER A 47 -17.05 -23.35 -25.85
N SER A 48 -17.28 -22.75 -27.02
CA SER A 48 -16.44 -22.91 -28.22
C SER A 48 -15.18 -22.06 -28.22
N LYS A 49 -15.01 -21.14 -27.25
CA LYS A 49 -13.85 -20.24 -27.15
C LYS A 49 -12.92 -20.66 -26.02
N LYS A 50 -11.62 -20.38 -26.19
CA LYS A 50 -10.67 -20.39 -25.08
C LYS A 50 -10.81 -19.05 -24.36
N PHE A 51 -11.58 -19.04 -23.29
CA PHE A 51 -11.92 -17.84 -22.53
C PHE A 51 -11.18 -17.85 -21.18
N CYS A 52 -10.49 -16.76 -20.85
CA CYS A 52 -9.84 -16.55 -19.57
C CYS A 52 -10.43 -15.30 -18.91
N VAL A 53 -10.77 -15.39 -17.63
CA VAL A 53 -11.16 -14.24 -16.79
C VAL A 53 -10.00 -13.98 -15.85
N ILE A 54 -9.50 -12.75 -15.85
CA ILE A 54 -8.53 -12.26 -14.89
C ILE A 54 -9.22 -11.17 -14.08
N MET A 55 -9.12 -11.25 -12.77
CA MET A 55 -9.68 -10.26 -11.85
C MET A 55 -8.55 -9.71 -10.99
N ALA A 56 -8.42 -8.38 -10.96
CA ALA A 56 -7.45 -7.68 -10.15
C ALA A 56 -8.17 -6.72 -9.20
N GLY A 57 -7.65 -6.58 -7.98
CA GLY A 57 -8.19 -5.65 -7.02
C GLY A 57 -7.37 -5.55 -5.75
N ASN A 58 -7.69 -4.52 -4.98
CA ASN A 58 -7.04 -4.18 -3.72
C ASN A 58 -7.73 -4.89 -2.53
N PRO A 59 -7.01 -5.11 -1.41
CA PRO A 59 -7.56 -5.80 -0.25
C PRO A 59 -8.60 -4.97 0.53
N TYR A 60 -8.70 -3.67 0.25
CA TYR A 60 -9.69 -2.78 0.86
C TYR A 60 -10.54 -2.04 -0.18
N THR A 61 -11.79 -1.75 0.17
CA THR A 61 -12.71 -0.92 -0.60
C THR A 61 -12.37 0.57 -0.48
N GLU A 62 -13.08 1.42 -1.23
CA GLU A 62 -13.01 2.89 -1.13
C GLU A 62 -13.36 3.41 0.28
N SER A 63 -14.26 2.73 0.99
CA SER A 63 -14.60 3.02 2.39
C SER A 63 -13.51 2.56 3.38
N GLY A 64 -12.50 1.83 2.88
CA GLY A 64 -11.43 1.25 3.67
C GLY A 64 -11.87 0.02 4.47
N ASP A 65 -12.94 -0.65 4.06
CA ASP A 65 -13.38 -1.94 4.61
C ASP A 65 -12.66 -3.08 3.90
N LYS A 66 -12.45 -4.21 4.57
CA LYS A 66 -11.79 -5.37 3.95
C LYS A 66 -12.67 -5.93 2.83
N PHE A 67 -12.11 -5.98 1.62
CA PHE A 67 -12.79 -6.57 0.48
C PHE A 67 -12.77 -8.10 0.58
N GLN A 68 -13.89 -8.73 0.29
CA GLN A 68 -14.04 -10.19 0.31
C GLN A 68 -14.51 -10.69 -1.05
N ILE A 69 -13.74 -11.60 -1.63
CA ILE A 69 -14.11 -12.30 -2.85
C ILE A 69 -15.13 -13.39 -2.49
N PRO A 70 -16.25 -13.53 -3.23
CA PRO A 70 -17.20 -14.60 -2.97
C PRO A 70 -16.56 -15.99 -2.96
N ASP A 71 -16.79 -16.80 -1.92
CA ASP A 71 -16.17 -18.11 -1.74
C ASP A 71 -16.31 -19.04 -2.95
N MET A 72 -17.47 -19.02 -3.60
CA MET A 72 -17.72 -19.85 -4.79
C MET A 72 -16.80 -19.51 -5.96
N LEU A 73 -16.41 -18.25 -6.08
CA LEU A 73 -15.48 -17.76 -7.10
C LEU A 73 -14.04 -18.04 -6.68
N ALA A 74 -13.69 -17.77 -5.42
CA ALA A 74 -12.37 -18.02 -4.86
C ALA A 74 -11.96 -19.51 -4.99
N ASN A 75 -12.87 -20.44 -4.71
CA ASN A 75 -12.63 -21.88 -4.85
C ASN A 75 -12.43 -22.38 -6.30
N ARG A 76 -12.69 -21.52 -7.30
CA ARG A 76 -12.61 -21.85 -8.73
C ARG A 76 -11.58 -21.02 -9.49
N ALA A 77 -10.89 -20.12 -8.79
CA ALA A 77 -9.91 -19.23 -9.36
C ALA A 77 -8.52 -19.57 -8.80
N ASP A 78 -7.50 -19.45 -9.65
CA ASP A 78 -6.12 -19.39 -9.17
C ASP A 78 -5.89 -18.00 -8.55
N ILE A 79 -5.67 -17.96 -7.23
CA ILE A 79 -5.48 -16.71 -6.49
C ILE A 79 -3.98 -16.46 -6.33
N TYR A 80 -3.55 -15.31 -6.82
CA TYR A 80 -2.17 -14.83 -6.69
C TYR A 80 -2.17 -13.57 -5.83
N ASN A 81 -1.47 -13.61 -4.71
CA ASN A 81 -1.16 -12.41 -3.95
C ASN A 81 0.16 -11.85 -4.49
N LEU A 82 0.09 -10.73 -5.19
CA LEU A 82 1.27 -10.12 -5.80
C LEU A 82 2.33 -9.75 -4.76
N GLY A 83 1.95 -9.48 -3.50
CA GLY A 83 2.90 -9.23 -2.41
C GLY A 83 3.78 -10.43 -2.06
N ASP A 84 3.28 -11.65 -2.22
CA ASP A 84 4.01 -12.89 -1.89
C ASP A 84 4.93 -13.35 -3.03
N ILE A 85 4.71 -12.84 -4.25
CA ILE A 85 5.46 -13.21 -5.46
C ILE A 85 6.71 -12.33 -5.64
N ILE A 86 6.86 -11.27 -4.82
CA ILE A 86 7.93 -10.28 -4.97
C ILE A 86 9.34 -10.87 -4.78
N GLY A 87 9.51 -12.00 -4.09
CA GLY A 87 10.83 -12.57 -3.75
C GLY A 87 11.93 -12.48 -4.82
N ASP A 88 11.84 -13.28 -5.89
CA ASP A 88 12.88 -13.32 -6.93
C ASP A 88 12.75 -12.20 -7.98
N THR A 89 11.62 -11.47 -7.99
CA THR A 89 11.33 -10.42 -8.96
C THR A 89 11.26 -9.01 -8.35
N ALA A 90 11.73 -8.84 -7.11
CA ALA A 90 11.63 -7.59 -6.35
C ALA A 90 12.26 -6.43 -7.10
N HIS A 91 13.47 -6.66 -7.61
CA HIS A 91 14.20 -5.68 -8.40
C HIS A 91 13.46 -5.29 -9.69
N LEU A 92 12.78 -6.23 -10.35
CA LEU A 92 11.98 -5.91 -11.54
C LEU A 92 10.77 -5.05 -11.19
N PHE A 93 10.15 -5.29 -10.02
CA PHE A 93 9.04 -4.47 -9.54
C PHE A 93 9.51 -3.05 -9.17
N GLU A 94 10.61 -2.92 -8.45
CA GLU A 94 11.27 -1.64 -8.15
C GLU A 94 11.59 -0.85 -9.41
N LEU A 95 12.14 -1.52 -10.43
CA LEU A 95 12.48 -0.91 -11.70
C LEU A 95 11.23 -0.43 -12.45
N SER A 96 10.17 -1.24 -12.47
CA SER A 96 8.94 -0.91 -13.18
C SER A 96 8.26 0.36 -12.65
N LEU A 97 8.38 0.67 -11.36
CA LEU A 97 7.90 1.94 -10.77
C LEU A 97 8.62 3.14 -11.37
N ILE A 98 9.94 3.04 -11.54
CA ILE A 98 10.75 4.10 -12.14
C ILE A 98 10.42 4.24 -13.62
N GLU A 99 10.38 3.13 -14.36
CA GLU A 99 10.05 3.11 -15.79
C GLU A 99 8.72 3.78 -16.09
N ASN A 100 7.69 3.48 -15.28
CA ASN A 100 6.37 4.10 -15.42
C ASN A 100 6.42 5.62 -15.20
N ALA A 101 7.28 6.08 -14.29
CA ALA A 101 7.40 7.47 -13.89
C ALA A 101 8.31 8.33 -14.79
N LEU A 102 9.15 7.72 -15.64
CA LEU A 102 10.07 8.44 -16.54
C LEU A 102 9.35 9.50 -17.39
N THR A 103 8.17 9.16 -17.91
CA THR A 103 7.39 10.04 -18.79
C THR A 103 6.72 11.19 -18.04
N SER A 104 6.66 11.10 -16.70
CA SER A 104 6.02 12.11 -15.84
C SER A 104 6.94 13.29 -15.54
N ASN A 105 8.26 13.13 -15.71
CA ASN A 105 9.24 14.18 -15.48
C ASN A 105 9.93 14.60 -16.80
N PRO A 106 9.94 15.88 -17.19
CA PRO A 106 10.54 16.32 -18.45
C PRO A 106 12.02 15.96 -18.62
N VAL A 107 12.80 15.97 -17.53
CA VAL A 107 14.24 15.65 -17.54
C VAL A 107 14.44 14.16 -17.84
N LEU A 108 13.69 13.28 -17.17
CA LEU A 108 13.75 11.83 -17.42
C LEU A 108 13.12 11.44 -18.76
N GLN A 109 12.11 12.18 -19.22
CA GLN A 109 11.52 11.99 -20.54
C GLN A 109 12.54 12.28 -21.65
N GLN A 110 13.41 13.29 -21.47
CA GLN A 110 14.51 13.54 -22.41
C GLN A 110 15.52 12.40 -22.43
N LEU A 111 15.91 11.90 -21.26
CA LEU A 111 16.83 10.74 -21.14
C LEU A 111 16.27 9.51 -21.87
N SER A 112 15.03 9.12 -21.56
CA SER A 112 14.36 7.96 -22.17
C SER A 112 14.17 8.10 -23.68
N ASN A 113 13.91 9.31 -24.19
CA ASN A 113 13.76 9.57 -25.63
C ASN A 113 15.09 9.55 -26.39
N LYS A 114 16.21 9.92 -25.75
CA LYS A 114 17.54 9.88 -26.38
C LYS A 114 18.04 8.45 -26.53
N HIS A 115 18.09 7.72 -25.43
CA HIS A 115 18.50 6.32 -25.43
C HIS A 115 17.98 5.62 -24.17
N PHE A 116 17.03 4.70 -24.33
CA PHE A 116 16.37 4.07 -23.19
C PHE A 116 17.31 3.24 -22.32
N ASP A 117 18.28 2.51 -22.90
CA ASP A 117 19.24 1.73 -22.10
C ASP A 117 20.11 2.59 -21.16
N ASP A 118 20.26 3.89 -21.46
CA ASP A 118 21.06 4.78 -20.62
C ASP A 118 20.35 5.07 -19.28
N VAL A 119 19.02 4.89 -19.22
CA VAL A 119 18.27 4.96 -17.96
C VAL A 119 18.80 3.92 -16.98
N TYR A 120 18.99 2.68 -17.42
CA TYR A 120 19.48 1.60 -16.57
C TYR A 120 20.93 1.85 -16.14
N ALA A 121 21.79 2.30 -17.06
CA ALA A 121 23.18 2.62 -16.75
C ALA A 121 23.31 3.74 -15.70
N LEU A 122 22.50 4.80 -15.82
CA LEU A 122 22.46 5.90 -14.87
C LEU A 122 21.80 5.53 -13.54
N LEU A 123 20.76 4.71 -13.57
CA LEU A 123 20.12 4.20 -12.36
C LEU A 123 21.11 3.34 -11.55
N ASP A 124 21.83 2.44 -12.21
CA ASP A 124 22.85 1.60 -11.58
C ASP A 124 24.03 2.43 -11.01
N ARG A 125 24.40 3.53 -11.68
CA ARG A 125 25.37 4.51 -11.13
C ARG A 125 24.89 5.14 -9.83
N VAL A 126 23.62 5.54 -9.78
CA VAL A 126 23.01 6.19 -8.60
C VAL A 126 22.84 5.20 -7.45
N GLU A 127 22.41 3.97 -7.73
CA GLU A 127 22.12 2.96 -6.69
C GLU A 127 23.37 2.23 -6.21
N ASN A 128 24.27 1.85 -7.12
CA ASN A 128 25.42 0.98 -6.83
C ASN A 128 26.77 1.69 -6.94
N GLY A 129 26.81 2.96 -7.33
CA GLY A 129 28.07 3.71 -7.51
C GLY A 129 28.92 3.21 -8.68
N ALA A 130 28.31 2.51 -9.65
CA ALA A 130 29.00 1.88 -10.77
C ALA A 130 29.50 2.93 -11.80
N ALA A 131 30.68 3.51 -11.57
CA ALA A 131 31.24 4.59 -12.39
C ALA A 131 31.51 4.22 -13.87
N ASP A 132 31.57 2.94 -14.21
CA ASP A 132 32.10 2.43 -15.49
C ASP A 132 31.03 2.03 -16.53
N ASN A 133 29.73 2.23 -16.25
CA ASN A 133 28.70 1.91 -17.24
C ASN A 133 28.78 2.89 -18.43
N GLU A 134 29.18 2.43 -19.61
CA GLU A 134 29.23 3.25 -20.81
C GLU A 134 27.82 3.68 -21.24
N LEU A 135 27.63 4.99 -21.43
CA LEU A 135 26.39 5.54 -21.98
C LEU A 135 26.45 5.55 -23.50
N LYS A 136 25.37 5.13 -24.15
CA LYS A 136 25.28 5.02 -25.62
C LYS A 136 24.78 6.31 -26.26
N GLY A 137 23.97 7.08 -25.55
CA GLY A 137 23.43 8.35 -25.99
C GLY A 137 24.45 9.49 -25.92
N ASN A 138 24.27 10.49 -26.78
CA ASN A 138 25.06 11.72 -26.73
C ASN A 138 24.46 12.69 -25.69
N HIS A 139 25.08 12.70 -24.50
CA HIS A 139 24.68 13.54 -23.38
C HIS A 139 25.78 14.53 -23.03
N SER A 140 25.40 15.78 -22.80
CA SER A 140 26.30 16.78 -22.24
C SER A 140 26.54 16.54 -20.75
N SER A 141 27.66 17.03 -20.22
CA SER A 141 27.96 16.89 -18.78
C SER A 141 26.90 17.52 -17.88
N GLN A 142 26.24 18.60 -18.33
CA GLN A 142 25.15 19.22 -17.57
C GLN A 142 23.91 18.31 -17.55
N GLU A 143 23.53 17.72 -18.68
CA GLU A 143 22.40 16.79 -18.74
C GLU A 143 22.63 15.57 -17.85
N LEU A 144 23.85 15.02 -17.83
CA LEU A 144 24.19 13.89 -16.96
C LEU A 144 24.03 14.24 -15.48
N ALA A 145 24.54 15.41 -15.07
CA ALA A 145 24.38 15.88 -13.69
C ALA A 145 22.90 16.07 -13.32
N ASP A 146 22.10 16.61 -14.25
CA ASP A 146 20.66 16.78 -14.02
C ASP A 146 19.92 15.44 -13.95
N TYR A 147 20.28 14.47 -14.81
CA TYR A 147 19.69 13.12 -14.79
C TYR A 147 20.01 12.39 -13.49
N GLU A 148 21.27 12.35 -13.08
CA GLU A 148 21.71 11.69 -11.85
C GLU A 148 21.03 12.33 -10.63
N ALA A 149 20.99 13.67 -10.56
CA ALA A 149 20.34 14.38 -9.46
C ALA A 149 18.82 14.12 -9.37
N VAL A 150 18.13 13.95 -10.50
CA VAL A 150 16.71 13.60 -10.51
C VAL A 150 16.52 12.12 -10.17
N LEU A 151 17.31 11.22 -10.73
CA LEU A 151 17.22 9.78 -10.47
C LEU A 151 17.47 9.44 -9.01
N GLU A 152 18.43 10.09 -8.34
CA GLU A 152 18.67 9.94 -6.90
C GLU A 152 17.42 10.24 -6.07
N LYS A 153 16.71 11.32 -6.42
CA LYS A 153 15.46 11.71 -5.76
C LYS A 153 14.32 10.73 -6.07
N VAL A 154 14.25 10.26 -7.32
CA VAL A 154 13.27 9.26 -7.76
C VAL A 154 13.45 7.95 -7.00
N VAL A 155 14.68 7.48 -6.83
CA VAL A 155 15.00 6.28 -6.02
C VAL A 155 14.48 6.44 -4.60
N ARG A 156 14.74 7.57 -3.94
CA ARG A 156 14.24 7.82 -2.57
C ARG A 156 12.71 7.88 -2.49
N ILE A 157 12.05 8.44 -3.51
CA ILE A 157 10.59 8.41 -3.61
C ILE A 157 10.09 6.98 -3.75
N ARG A 158 10.70 6.20 -4.67
CA ARG A 158 10.36 4.79 -4.91
C ARG A 158 10.43 4.00 -3.61
N ASP A 159 11.53 4.12 -2.88
CA ASP A 159 11.73 3.38 -1.63
C ASP A 159 10.68 3.74 -0.58
N THR A 160 10.30 5.03 -0.51
CA THR A 160 9.23 5.48 0.40
C THR A 160 7.87 4.92 -0.04
N VAL A 161 7.54 4.99 -1.33
CA VAL A 161 6.29 4.45 -1.89
C VAL A 161 6.19 2.94 -1.66
N LEU A 162 7.28 2.21 -1.88
CA LEU A 162 7.36 0.77 -1.63
C LEU A 162 7.15 0.44 -0.16
N LYS A 163 7.82 1.16 0.75
CA LYS A 163 7.65 0.97 2.20
C LYS A 163 6.21 1.22 2.66
N VAL A 164 5.56 2.23 2.11
CA VAL A 164 4.13 2.50 2.36
C VAL A 164 3.28 1.35 1.85
N ASN A 165 3.52 0.88 0.62
CA ASN A 165 2.77 -0.22 0.03
C ASN A 165 2.95 -1.54 0.80
N GLU A 166 4.19 -1.86 1.21
CA GLU A 166 4.48 -3.03 2.05
C GLU A 166 3.75 -2.96 3.38
N THR A 167 3.76 -1.79 4.03
CA THR A 167 3.03 -1.59 5.30
C THR A 167 1.53 -1.73 5.11
N TYR A 168 0.99 -1.24 3.98
CA TYR A 168 -0.41 -1.40 3.62
C TYR A 168 -0.81 -2.86 3.43
N ILE A 169 -0.03 -3.63 2.66
CA ILE A 169 -0.27 -5.06 2.42
C ILE A 169 -0.17 -5.84 3.74
N SER A 170 0.89 -5.60 4.53
CA SER A 170 1.07 -6.24 5.83
C SER A 170 -0.09 -5.91 6.78
N SER A 171 -0.53 -4.65 6.80
CA SER A 171 -1.67 -4.26 7.62
C SER A 171 -2.98 -4.90 7.12
N ALA A 172 -3.16 -5.10 5.82
CA ALA A 172 -4.33 -5.78 5.23
C ALA A 172 -4.40 -7.28 5.56
N ALA A 173 -3.24 -7.94 5.59
CA ALA A 173 -3.13 -9.36 5.91
C ALA A 173 -3.35 -9.66 7.40
N MET A 174 -3.16 -8.67 8.28
CA MET A 174 -3.31 -8.83 9.73
C MET A 174 -4.79 -8.93 10.16
N ASP A 175 -5.12 -9.95 10.93
CA ASP A 175 -6.44 -10.07 11.58
C ASP A 175 -6.57 -9.05 12.70
N ASP A 176 -7.74 -8.41 12.78
CA ASP A 176 -8.07 -7.41 13.78
C ASP A 176 -7.84 -7.92 15.21
N ALA A 177 -8.09 -9.20 15.49
CA ALA A 177 -7.92 -9.78 16.82
C ALA A 177 -6.47 -9.74 17.34
N TYR A 178 -5.48 -9.73 16.44
CA TYR A 178 -4.06 -9.73 16.79
C TYR A 178 -3.39 -8.37 16.61
N ARG A 179 -4.11 -7.34 16.15
CA ARG A 179 -3.55 -6.01 15.90
C ARG A 179 -3.06 -5.34 17.18
N THR A 180 -1.86 -4.76 17.09
CA THR A 180 -1.27 -3.92 18.14
C THR A 180 -1.45 -2.42 17.89
N GLU A 181 -1.89 -2.05 16.69
CA GLU A 181 -2.10 -0.67 16.24
C GLU A 181 -3.27 -0.60 15.24
N PRO A 182 -3.86 0.60 15.02
CA PRO A 182 -4.89 0.79 14.00
C PRO A 182 -4.46 0.32 12.60
N SER A 183 -5.44 -0.05 11.77
CA SER A 183 -5.20 -0.43 10.37
C SER A 183 -4.55 0.70 9.56
N PHE A 184 -3.49 0.36 8.84
CA PHE A 184 -2.84 1.23 7.87
C PHE A 184 -3.48 1.07 6.49
N LYS A 185 -3.88 2.20 5.90
CA LYS A 185 -4.74 2.33 4.72
C LYS A 185 -4.14 3.24 3.64
N LEU A 186 -3.08 4.00 3.93
CA LEU A 186 -2.34 4.74 2.91
C LEU A 186 -1.66 3.75 1.96
N GLN A 187 -1.71 4.04 0.66
CA GLN A 187 -1.19 3.16 -0.38
C GLN A 187 0.00 3.80 -1.07
N GLY A 188 0.92 2.95 -1.55
CA GLY A 188 1.97 3.37 -2.47
C GLY A 188 1.70 2.75 -3.84
N SER A 189 1.43 3.57 -4.85
CA SER A 189 1.10 3.10 -6.20
C SER A 189 1.95 3.75 -7.30
N TYR A 190 1.90 3.19 -8.50
CA TYR A 190 2.46 3.83 -9.71
C TYR A 190 1.91 5.24 -9.94
N ARG A 191 0.62 5.46 -9.61
CA ARG A 191 0.00 6.78 -9.74
C ARG A 191 0.64 7.78 -8.80
N ASP A 192 0.96 7.37 -7.58
CA ASP A 192 1.61 8.20 -6.58
C ASP A 192 3.04 8.52 -6.99
N MET A 193 3.75 7.51 -7.50
CA MET A 193 5.06 7.67 -8.11
C MET A 193 5.03 8.74 -9.21
N ASN A 194 4.10 8.64 -10.17
CA ASN A 194 3.97 9.60 -11.27
C ASN A 194 3.67 11.02 -10.77
N LYS A 195 2.75 11.18 -9.82
CA LYS A 195 2.41 12.49 -9.22
C LYS A 195 3.62 13.12 -8.51
N LEU A 196 4.42 12.32 -7.81
CA LEU A 196 5.58 12.78 -7.04
C LEU A 196 6.74 13.14 -7.98
N VAL A 197 7.08 12.25 -8.91
CA VAL A 197 8.18 12.41 -9.87
C VAL A 197 7.95 13.61 -10.81
N ALA A 198 6.70 13.89 -11.17
CA ALA A 198 6.35 15.07 -11.97
C ALA A 198 6.74 16.42 -11.32
N LYS A 199 6.92 16.45 -10.00
CA LYS A 199 7.25 17.66 -9.24
C LYS A 199 8.75 17.79 -8.92
N ILE A 200 9.57 16.81 -9.29
CA ILE A 200 10.99 16.80 -9.01
C ILE A 200 11.76 17.69 -9.98
N VAL A 201 12.70 18.46 -9.43
CA VAL A 201 13.66 19.26 -10.19
C VAL A 201 15.09 18.92 -9.75
N PRO A 202 16.10 19.06 -10.62
CA PRO A 202 17.48 18.67 -10.30
C PRO A 202 18.03 19.33 -9.04
N ILE A 203 17.76 20.63 -8.88
CA ILE A 203 18.26 21.48 -7.78
C ILE A 203 17.53 21.29 -6.44
N MET A 204 16.50 20.46 -6.39
CA MET A 204 15.71 20.24 -5.17
C MET A 204 16.58 19.65 -4.06
N ASP A 205 16.41 20.12 -2.83
CA ASP A 205 17.13 19.57 -1.68
C ASP A 205 16.38 18.44 -0.95
N ASP A 206 17.04 17.80 0.00
CA ASP A 206 16.49 16.71 0.80
C ASP A 206 15.27 17.10 1.65
N LYS A 207 15.23 18.36 2.12
CA LYS A 207 14.13 18.85 2.95
C LYS A 207 12.90 19.13 2.09
N GLU A 208 13.10 19.70 0.91
CA GLU A 208 12.06 19.91 -0.09
C GLU A 208 11.47 18.57 -0.54
N LEU A 209 12.33 17.56 -0.78
CA LEU A 209 11.87 16.21 -1.13
C LEU A 209 11.04 15.57 0.00
N THR A 210 11.51 15.67 1.24
CA THR A 210 10.78 15.16 2.42
C THR A 210 9.43 15.87 2.59
N THR A 211 9.41 17.19 2.38
CA THR A 211 8.18 18.00 2.44
C THR A 211 7.21 17.63 1.33
N LEU A 212 7.70 17.36 0.12
CA LEU A 212 6.89 16.91 -1.01
C LEU A 212 6.21 15.57 -0.71
N LEU A 213 6.97 14.60 -0.20
CA LEU A 213 6.45 13.29 0.21
C LEU A 213 5.40 13.43 1.33
N LEU A 214 5.70 14.21 2.37
CA LEU A 214 4.76 14.46 3.46
C LEU A 214 3.46 15.10 2.95
N SER A 215 3.54 16.16 2.13
CA SER A 215 2.38 16.83 1.58
C SER A 215 1.51 15.92 0.72
N HIS A 216 2.14 15.00 -0.03
CA HIS A 216 1.43 14.00 -0.80
C HIS A 216 0.61 13.06 0.10
N TYR A 217 1.24 12.44 1.11
CA TYR A 217 0.54 11.51 2.00
C TYR A 217 -0.43 12.19 2.97
N GLU A 218 -0.20 13.46 3.31
CA GLU A 218 -1.21 14.28 3.98
C GLU A 218 -2.47 14.41 3.12
N SER A 219 -2.33 14.72 1.82
CA SER A 219 -3.46 14.82 0.90
C SER A 219 -4.18 13.47 0.74
N GLU A 220 -3.45 12.36 0.58
CA GLU A 220 -4.07 11.03 0.45
C GLU A 220 -4.79 10.64 1.75
N SER A 221 -4.25 10.99 2.92
CA SER A 221 -4.86 10.67 4.23
C SER A 221 -6.23 11.35 4.45
N GLN A 222 -6.48 12.51 3.84
CA GLN A 222 -7.75 13.24 4.00
C GLN A 222 -8.96 12.43 3.51
N THR A 223 -8.74 11.53 2.55
CA THR A 223 -9.79 10.64 2.03
C THR A 223 -10.20 9.57 3.04
N LEU A 224 -9.36 9.28 4.04
CA LEU A 224 -9.56 8.24 5.05
C LEU A 224 -10.47 8.67 6.21
N THR A 225 -10.97 9.91 6.21
CA THR A 225 -11.89 10.48 7.22
C THR A 225 -11.40 10.27 8.65
N THR A 226 -12.03 9.38 9.44
CA THR A 226 -11.70 9.10 10.83
C THR A 226 -10.36 8.39 11.01
N ALA A 227 -9.86 7.72 9.97
CA ALA A 227 -8.59 7.01 10.02
C ALA A 227 -7.38 7.88 9.62
N ALA A 228 -7.60 9.16 9.22
CA ALA A 228 -6.57 10.05 8.71
C ALA A 228 -5.43 10.28 9.71
N GLU A 229 -5.74 10.64 10.96
CA GLU A 229 -4.74 10.97 11.99
C GLU A 229 -3.81 9.77 12.26
N ALA A 230 -4.39 8.59 12.55
CA ALA A 230 -3.63 7.39 12.83
C ALA A 230 -2.74 6.97 11.64
N ASN A 231 -3.24 7.10 10.42
CA ASN A 231 -2.50 6.75 9.21
C ASN A 231 -1.34 7.71 8.94
N LEU A 232 -1.55 9.02 9.12
CA LEU A 232 -0.50 10.01 8.93
C LEU A 232 0.60 9.87 9.99
N LEU A 233 0.24 9.62 11.25
CA LEU A 233 1.21 9.34 12.32
C LEU A 233 2.00 8.06 12.04
N LYS A 234 1.34 7.00 11.59
CA LYS A 234 2.04 5.78 11.17
C LYS A 234 2.99 6.03 10.01
N TYR A 235 2.58 6.81 9.00
CA TYR A 235 3.45 7.21 7.90
C TYR A 235 4.70 7.96 8.40
N LYS A 236 4.53 8.94 9.30
CA LYS A 236 5.65 9.67 9.91
C LYS A 236 6.57 8.76 10.73
N GLU A 237 6.02 7.73 11.39
CA GLU A 237 6.80 6.68 12.06
C GLU A 237 7.67 5.91 11.04
N LEU A 238 7.07 5.50 9.91
CA LEU A 238 7.78 4.78 8.83
C LEU A 238 8.93 5.61 8.23
N THR A 239 8.74 6.92 8.07
CA THR A 239 9.75 7.82 7.52
C THR A 239 10.69 8.42 8.58
N SER A 240 10.53 8.05 9.86
CA SER A 240 11.32 8.59 10.98
C SER A 240 11.27 10.13 11.08
N THR A 241 10.10 10.71 10.78
CA THR A 241 9.86 12.17 10.80
C THR A 241 8.89 12.62 11.89
N LEU A 242 8.54 11.73 12.82
CA LEU A 242 7.71 12.07 13.99
C LEU A 242 8.41 13.12 14.87
N SER A 243 7.67 14.17 15.22
CA SER A 243 8.03 15.04 16.33
C SER A 243 7.76 14.37 17.68
N SER A 244 8.32 14.92 18.77
CA SER A 244 8.08 14.39 20.12
C SER A 244 6.60 14.38 20.50
N GLU A 245 5.86 15.44 20.16
CA GLU A 245 4.43 15.56 20.45
C GLU A 245 3.61 14.52 19.65
N GLU A 246 3.97 14.31 18.40
CA GLU A 246 3.32 13.31 17.54
C GLU A 246 3.63 11.88 17.97
N GLN A 247 4.82 11.62 18.49
CA GLN A 247 5.19 10.33 19.07
C GLN A 247 4.32 10.00 20.29
N ASP A 248 4.13 10.97 21.20
CA ASP A 248 3.27 10.81 22.37
C ASP A 248 1.80 10.59 21.94
N ARG A 249 1.33 11.36 20.95
CA ARG A 249 0.00 11.20 20.38
C ARG A 249 -0.19 9.83 19.75
N TRP A 250 0.80 9.34 19.00
CA TRP A 250 0.76 8.02 18.38
C TRP A 250 0.73 6.89 19.41
N ASN A 251 1.53 7.01 20.48
CA ASN A 251 1.51 6.03 21.57
C ASN A 251 0.16 6.01 22.28
N SER A 252 -0.45 7.17 22.56
CA SER A 252 -1.79 7.27 23.13
C SER A 252 -2.87 6.61 22.25
N ILE A 253 -2.77 6.77 20.93
CA ILE A 253 -3.68 6.12 19.97
C ILE A 253 -3.49 4.60 20.00
N LYS A 254 -2.25 4.09 20.01
CA LYS A 254 -1.96 2.65 20.11
C LYS A 254 -2.49 2.04 21.41
N GLU A 255 -2.28 2.70 22.55
CA GLU A 255 -2.81 2.27 23.85
C GLU A 255 -4.34 2.21 23.87
N THR A 256 -4.99 3.25 23.36
CA THR A 256 -6.46 3.31 23.26
C THR A 256 -7.00 2.22 22.34
N PHE A 257 -6.32 1.99 21.20
CA PHE A 257 -6.66 0.93 20.27
C PHE A 257 -6.57 -0.45 20.92
N LEU A 258 -5.47 -0.75 21.62
CA LEU A 258 -5.28 -2.02 22.33
C LEU A 258 -6.35 -2.26 23.39
N LYS A 259 -6.70 -1.23 24.18
CA LYS A 259 -7.79 -1.31 25.17
C LYS A 259 -9.14 -1.64 24.50
N ASN A 260 -9.47 -0.93 23.43
CA ASN A 260 -10.70 -1.16 22.68
C ASN A 260 -10.73 -2.53 21.98
N ASN A 261 -9.59 -3.01 21.48
CA ASN A 261 -9.48 -4.28 20.80
C ASN A 261 -9.68 -5.46 21.78
N LYS A 262 -9.08 -5.38 22.98
CA LYS A 262 -9.32 -6.33 24.07
C LYS A 262 -10.80 -6.43 24.44
N LEU A 263 -11.49 -5.30 24.51
CA LEU A 263 -12.93 -5.25 24.80
C LEU A 263 -13.77 -5.85 23.67
N LYS A 264 -13.41 -5.63 22.39
CA LYS A 264 -14.08 -6.25 21.24
C LYS A 264 -13.87 -7.76 21.15
N GLY A 265 -12.68 -8.26 21.50
CA GLY A 265 -12.36 -9.69 21.50
C GLY A 265 -13.14 -10.52 22.52
N LEU A 266 -13.82 -9.87 23.48
CA LEU A 266 -14.61 -10.53 24.53
C LEU A 266 -16.07 -10.83 24.13
N GLY A 267 -16.46 -10.53 22.88
CA GLY A 267 -17.81 -10.80 22.38
C GLY A 267 -18.86 -9.80 22.90
N ASN A 268 -20.03 -9.79 22.26
CA ASN A 268 -21.06 -8.76 22.40
C ASN A 268 -21.86 -8.81 23.73
N ASP A 269 -21.36 -9.47 24.76
CA ASP A 269 -21.94 -9.43 26.11
C ASP A 269 -21.50 -8.15 26.81
N GLN A 270 -22.22 -7.06 26.53
CA GLN A 270 -21.97 -5.72 27.09
C GLN A 270 -21.85 -5.73 28.62
N SER A 271 -22.55 -6.64 29.30
CA SER A 271 -22.51 -6.85 30.74
C SER A 271 -21.18 -7.43 31.23
N MET A 272 -20.60 -8.39 30.50
CA MET A 272 -19.31 -8.99 30.86
C MET A 272 -18.14 -8.08 30.48
N ALA A 273 -18.25 -7.36 29.36
CA ALA A 273 -17.28 -6.34 28.94
C ALA A 273 -17.18 -5.17 29.95
N GLN A 274 -18.30 -4.72 30.54
CA GLN A 274 -18.30 -3.68 31.58
C GLN A 274 -17.64 -4.17 32.89
N ILE A 275 -17.93 -5.39 33.34
CA ILE A 275 -17.34 -5.96 34.55
C ILE A 275 -15.82 -6.17 34.36
N LEU A 276 -15.40 -6.68 33.20
CA LEU A 276 -13.99 -6.88 32.89
C LEU A 276 -13.24 -5.56 32.66
N SER A 277 -13.89 -4.53 32.11
CA SER A 277 -13.33 -3.18 32.04
C SER A 277 -13.03 -2.64 33.43
N GLN A 278 -13.96 -2.81 34.38
CA GLN A 278 -13.70 -2.43 35.78
C GLN A 278 -12.57 -3.25 36.38
N MET A 279 -12.50 -4.56 36.13
CA MET A 279 -11.39 -5.39 36.64
C MET A 279 -10.02 -5.04 36.03
N MET A 280 -9.97 -4.67 34.74
CA MET A 280 -8.75 -4.17 34.10
C MET A 280 -8.33 -2.82 34.69
N GLU A 281 -9.28 -1.91 34.93
CA GLU A 281 -9.02 -0.63 35.60
C GLU A 281 -8.50 -0.85 37.03
N PHE A 282 -9.03 -1.83 37.76
CA PHE A 282 -8.48 -2.26 39.04
C PHE A 282 -7.05 -2.80 38.92
N THR A 283 -6.74 -3.54 37.85
CA THR A 283 -5.41 -4.13 37.64
C THR A 283 -4.38 -3.05 37.26
N ASP A 284 -4.72 -2.12 36.37
CA ASP A 284 -3.89 -0.96 36.01
C ASP A 284 -3.61 -0.09 37.26
N ASN A 285 -4.62 0.13 38.11
CA ASN A 285 -4.45 0.83 39.38
C ASN A 285 -3.53 0.08 40.36
N LEU A 286 -3.59 -1.26 40.40
CA LEU A 286 -2.67 -2.08 41.21
C LEU A 286 -1.24 -2.06 40.67
N GLU A 287 -1.04 -2.05 39.35
CA GLU A 287 0.26 -1.88 38.72
C GLU A 287 0.85 -0.49 39.03
N GLY A 288 0.03 0.56 38.98
CA GLY A 288 0.39 1.91 39.40
C GLY A 288 0.79 1.99 40.89
N ILE A 289 0.05 1.31 41.79
CA ILE A 289 0.42 1.21 43.21
C ILE A 289 1.74 0.47 43.39
N LYS A 290 1.97 -0.60 42.63
CA LYS A 290 3.23 -1.37 42.64
C LYS A 290 4.41 -0.52 42.17
N GLU A 291 4.24 0.31 41.14
CA GLU A 291 5.28 1.26 40.72
C GLU A 291 5.58 2.32 41.78
N VAL A 292 4.54 2.90 42.40
CA VAL A 292 4.72 3.89 43.48
C VAL A 292 5.42 3.27 44.69
N LEU A 293 5.06 2.05 45.07
CA LEU A 293 5.72 1.31 46.15
C LEU A 293 7.17 0.97 45.81
N ARG A 294 7.45 0.57 44.56
CA ARG A 294 8.80 0.31 44.08
C ARG A 294 9.67 1.57 44.13
N ASN A 295 9.13 2.71 43.71
CA ASN A 295 9.81 4.00 43.76
C ASN A 295 9.99 4.52 45.20
N GLY A 296 9.05 4.24 46.10
CA GLY A 296 9.16 4.54 47.53
C GLY A 296 10.21 3.69 48.25
N LEU A 297 10.33 2.41 47.91
CA LEU A 297 11.36 1.50 48.45
C LEU A 297 12.76 1.86 47.94
N ILE A 298 12.90 2.35 46.71
CA ILE A 298 14.19 2.82 46.17
C ILE A 298 14.63 4.12 46.85
N LYS A 299 13.71 5.03 47.20
CA LYS A 299 14.03 6.28 47.92
C LYS A 299 14.39 6.08 49.40
N ASN A 300 13.94 5.01 50.04
CA ASN A 300 14.27 4.71 51.45
C ASN A 300 15.60 3.94 51.63
N ASN A 301 16.29 3.59 50.53
CA ASN A 301 17.58 2.90 50.54
C ASN A 301 18.76 3.80 50.07
N GLN A 302 18.56 5.12 50.03
CA GLN A 302 19.62 6.14 49.97
C GLN A 302 19.67 6.91 51.29
#